data_AF-D9QIG1-F1
#
_entry.id   AF-D9QIG1-F1
#
_cell.length_a   1.000
_cell.length_b   1.000
_cell.length_c   1.000
_cell.angle_alpha   90.00
_cell.angle_beta   90.00
_cell.angle_gamma   90.00
#
_symmetry.space_group_name_H-M   'P 1'
#
loop_
_entity.id
_entity.type
_entity.pdbx_description
1 polymer ?
#
loop_
_entity_poly.entity_id
_entity_poly.type
_entity_poly.pdbx_seq_one_letter_code
_entity_poly.pdbx_strand_id
1 'polypeptide(L)'
;MNKDLINSLAWGGGIVALALGASFARSQGYIDHETTLRIVLGATGLMIVAFGNRIPKTFVPGAGARKAQRVAAWSMVISGLVYTAAFLFAPIATAVMIGCGAVIAGIAVTFGYCLSLRSRARAA
;
A
#
# COMPACT_ATOMS: atom_id res chain seq x y z
N MET A 1 -7.12 23.83 2.70
CA MET A 1 -6.82 22.46 3.16
C MET A 1 -5.82 21.83 2.19
N ASN A 2 -4.75 21.19 2.69
CA ASN A 2 -3.69 20.65 1.83
C ASN A 2 -4.25 19.48 0.97
N LYS A 3 -3.91 19.43 -0.33
CA LYS A 3 -4.44 18.43 -1.27
C LYS A 3 -4.10 17.00 -0.82
N ASP A 4 -2.96 16.82 -0.17
CA ASP A 4 -2.53 15.52 0.35
C ASP A 4 -3.38 15.04 1.54
N LEU A 5 -3.79 15.97 2.40
CA LEU A 5 -4.68 15.67 3.53
C LEU A 5 -6.06 15.27 3.05
N ILE A 6 -6.64 16.04 2.12
CA ILE A 6 -7.96 15.71 1.50
C ILE A 6 -7.94 14.29 0.95
N ASN A 7 -6.88 13.94 0.24
CA ASN A 7 -6.78 12.67 -0.44
C ASN A 7 -6.56 11.49 0.52
N SER A 8 -5.79 11.72 1.59
CA SER A 8 -5.61 10.72 2.66
C SER A 8 -6.92 10.49 3.40
N LEU A 9 -7.66 11.56 3.68
CA LEU A 9 -9.00 11.49 4.29
C LEU A 9 -10.00 10.79 3.37
N ALA A 10 -9.93 11.04 2.06
CA ALA A 10 -10.80 10.41 1.06
C ALA A 10 -10.57 8.89 0.99
N TRP A 11 -9.33 8.42 1.01
CA TRP A 11 -9.03 6.98 1.08
C TRP A 11 -9.50 6.37 2.40
N GLY A 12 -9.19 7.00 3.54
CA GLY A 12 -9.60 6.51 4.85
C GLY A 12 -11.12 6.43 4.99
N GLY A 13 -11.82 7.53 4.71
CA GLY A 13 -13.28 7.58 4.73
C GLY A 13 -13.91 6.66 3.69
N GLY A 14 -13.34 6.55 2.50
CA GLY A 14 -13.80 5.64 1.46
C GLY A 14 -13.72 4.16 1.86
N ILE A 15 -12.62 3.74 2.48
CA ILE A 15 -12.47 2.35 2.98
C ILE A 15 -13.45 2.07 4.12
N VAL A 16 -13.64 3.02 5.05
CA VAL A 16 -14.63 2.87 6.14
C VAL A 16 -16.04 2.75 5.58
N ALA A 17 -16.43 3.65 4.66
CA ALA A 17 -17.75 3.59 4.03
C ALA A 17 -17.95 2.29 3.25
N LEU A 18 -16.92 1.81 2.54
CA LEU A 18 -16.94 0.55 1.81
C LEU A 18 -17.09 -0.65 2.77
N ALA A 19 -16.37 -0.65 3.90
CA ALA A 19 -16.47 -1.70 4.90
C ALA A 19 -17.85 -1.76 5.57
N LEU A 20 -18.45 -0.59 5.84
CA LEU A 20 -19.80 -0.48 6.36
C LEU A 20 -20.83 -0.98 5.34
N GLY A 21 -20.73 -0.54 4.08
CA GLY A 21 -21.62 -0.97 3.01
C GLY A 21 -21.54 -2.48 2.77
N ALA A 22 -20.33 -3.05 2.77
CA ALA A 22 -20.13 -4.49 2.63
C ALA A 22 -20.66 -5.26 3.85
N SER A 23 -20.46 -4.76 5.06
CA SER A 23 -21.02 -5.36 6.28
C SER A 23 -22.54 -5.35 6.29
N PHE A 24 -23.15 -4.26 5.81
CA PHE A 24 -24.60 -4.17 5.64
C PHE A 24 -25.10 -5.16 4.57
N ALA A 25 -24.46 -5.22 3.41
CA ALA A 25 -24.80 -6.18 2.36
C ALA A 25 -24.69 -7.64 2.84
N ARG A 26 -23.68 -7.93 3.67
CA ARG A 26 -23.53 -9.23 4.35
C ARG A 26 -24.68 -9.52 5.31
N SER A 27 -25.09 -8.55 6.12
CA SER A 27 -26.21 -8.74 7.07
C SER A 27 -27.55 -9.04 6.37
N GLN A 28 -27.71 -8.56 5.13
CA GLN A 28 -28.88 -8.85 4.30
C GLN A 28 -28.74 -10.13 3.47
N GLY A 29 -27.63 -10.87 3.60
CA GLY A 29 -27.37 -12.10 2.86
C GLY A 29 -27.00 -11.91 1.39
N TYR A 30 -26.74 -10.69 0.92
CA TYR A 30 -26.34 -10.44 -0.47
C TYR A 30 -24.92 -10.89 -0.77
N ILE A 31 -24.02 -10.83 0.21
CA ILE A 31 -22.61 -11.23 0.06
C ILE A 31 -22.14 -12.04 1.27
N ASP A 32 -21.21 -12.96 1.02
CA ASP A 32 -20.57 -13.72 2.08
C ASP A 32 -19.49 -12.91 2.83
N HIS A 33 -19.11 -13.40 4.00
CA HIS A 33 -18.00 -12.88 4.78
C HIS A 33 -16.70 -12.84 3.98
N GLU A 34 -16.41 -13.88 3.20
CA GLU A 34 -15.19 -13.94 2.40
C GLU A 34 -15.17 -12.83 1.35
N THR A 35 -16.28 -12.63 0.63
CA THR A 35 -16.41 -11.54 -0.35
C THR A 35 -16.22 -10.17 0.30
N THR A 36 -16.78 -9.97 1.50
CA THR A 36 -16.60 -8.74 2.29
C THR A 36 -15.13 -8.46 2.56
N LEU A 37 -14.38 -9.47 3.03
CA LEU A 37 -12.94 -9.34 3.30
C LEU A 37 -12.14 -9.05 2.04
N ARG A 38 -12.43 -9.74 0.93
CA ARG A 38 -11.74 -9.53 -0.35
C ARG A 38 -11.90 -8.11 -0.87
N ILE A 39 -13.11 -7.55 -0.79
CA ILE A 39 -13.37 -6.18 -1.26
C ILE A 39 -12.61 -5.16 -0.40
N VAL A 40 -12.71 -5.26 0.93
CA VAL A 40 -12.08 -4.30 1.86
C VAL A 40 -10.55 -4.38 1.78
N LEU A 41 -9.99 -5.60 1.79
CA LEU A 41 -8.54 -5.80 1.77
C LEU A 41 -7.97 -5.52 0.37
N GLY A 42 -8.68 -5.87 -0.70
CA GLY A 42 -8.32 -5.46 -2.06
C GLY A 42 -8.26 -3.95 -2.21
N ALA A 43 -9.27 -3.22 -1.69
CA ALA A 43 -9.27 -1.75 -1.68
C ALA A 43 -8.11 -1.17 -0.85
N THR A 44 -7.74 -1.82 0.25
CA THR A 44 -6.56 -1.45 1.06
C THR A 44 -5.27 -1.60 0.27
N GLY A 45 -5.11 -2.67 -0.51
CA GLY A 45 -3.98 -2.84 -1.42
C GLY A 45 -3.89 -1.72 -2.47
N LEU A 46 -5.03 -1.35 -3.08
CA LEU A 46 -5.10 -0.24 -4.03
C LEU A 46 -4.74 1.11 -3.39
N MET A 47 -5.13 1.32 -2.13
CA MET A 47 -4.72 2.49 -1.37
C MET A 47 -3.19 2.56 -1.26
N ILE A 48 -2.51 1.44 -0.95
CA ILE A 48 -1.04 1.37 -0.88
C ILE A 48 -0.42 1.77 -2.23
N VAL A 49 -0.95 1.26 -3.35
CA VAL A 49 -0.51 1.63 -4.71
C VAL A 49 -0.66 3.14 -4.95
N ALA A 50 -1.80 3.70 -4.58
CA ALA A 50 -2.08 5.11 -4.75
C ALA A 50 -1.12 5.99 -3.94
N PHE A 51 -0.78 5.60 -2.70
CA PHE A 51 0.21 6.30 -1.89
C PHE A 51 1.62 6.16 -2.47
N GLY A 52 2.04 4.95 -2.85
CA GLY A 52 3.35 4.71 -3.45
C GLY A 52 3.60 5.56 -4.70
N ASN A 53 2.60 5.68 -5.58
CA ASN A 53 2.65 6.51 -6.78
C ASN A 53 2.74 8.03 -6.52
N ARG A 54 2.41 8.47 -5.29
CA ARG A 54 2.52 9.88 -4.89
C ARG A 54 3.86 10.23 -4.29
N ILE A 55 4.50 9.27 -3.61
CA ILE A 55 5.82 9.46 -2.98
C ILE A 55 6.77 10.23 -3.92
N PRO A 56 7.03 9.84 -5.19
CA PRO A 56 8.07 10.48 -6.00
C PRO A 56 7.69 11.89 -6.50
N LYS A 57 6.45 12.33 -6.26
CA LYS A 57 5.95 13.66 -6.64
C LYS A 57 6.24 14.72 -5.58
N THR A 58 6.60 14.32 -4.36
CA THR A 58 7.06 15.23 -3.31
C THR A 58 8.49 15.66 -3.61
N PHE A 59 8.77 16.97 -3.62
CA PHE A 59 10.13 17.45 -3.83
C PHE A 59 11.01 17.18 -2.60
N VAL A 60 12.20 16.61 -2.82
CA VAL A 60 13.19 16.40 -1.76
C VAL A 60 14.55 16.93 -2.20
N PRO A 61 15.21 17.79 -1.40
CA PRO A 61 16.55 18.27 -1.71
C PRO A 61 17.58 17.14 -1.59
N GLY A 62 18.46 17.02 -2.58
CA GLY A 62 19.52 16.01 -2.63
C GLY A 62 19.30 14.89 -3.67
N ALA A 63 20.36 14.55 -4.41
CA ALA A 63 20.30 13.51 -5.44
C ALA A 63 20.13 12.10 -4.84
N GLY A 64 20.78 11.82 -3.70
CA GLY A 64 20.64 10.55 -2.98
C GLY A 64 19.23 10.34 -2.42
N ALA A 65 18.65 11.38 -1.82
CA ALA A 65 17.29 11.33 -1.28
C ALA A 65 16.23 11.11 -2.37
N ARG A 66 16.36 11.79 -3.53
CA ARG A 66 15.48 11.55 -4.69
C ARG A 66 15.57 10.12 -5.24
N LYS A 67 16.76 9.51 -5.26
CA LYS A 67 16.92 8.09 -5.64
C LYS A 67 16.24 7.17 -4.63
N ALA A 68 16.47 7.38 -3.33
CA ALA A 68 15.85 6.60 -2.26
C ALA A 68 14.32 6.66 -2.32
N GLN A 69 13.78 7.85 -2.54
CA GLN A 69 12.35 8.09 -2.66
C GLN A 69 11.72 7.38 -3.86
N ARG A 70 12.42 7.29 -5.00
CA ARG A 70 11.95 6.51 -6.15
C ARG A 70 11.93 5.01 -5.87
N VAL A 71 12.94 4.49 -5.19
CA VAL A 71 12.97 3.08 -4.77
C VAL A 71 11.82 2.81 -3.80
N ALA A 72 11.65 3.66 -2.78
CA ALA A 72 10.53 3.57 -1.83
C ALA A 72 9.16 3.57 -2.53
N ALA A 73 8.98 4.48 -3.49
CA ALA A 73 7.76 4.59 -4.27
C ALA A 73 7.45 3.30 -5.04
N TRP A 74 8.40 2.81 -5.82
CA TRP A 74 8.21 1.61 -6.63
C TRP A 74 8.04 0.35 -5.79
N SER A 75 8.80 0.22 -4.70
CA SER A 75 8.63 -0.88 -3.74
C SER A 75 7.20 -0.91 -3.19
N MET A 76 6.66 0.23 -2.75
CA MET A 76 5.29 0.30 -2.24
C MET A 76 4.23 0.02 -3.31
N VAL A 77 4.42 0.52 -4.54
CA VAL A 77 3.51 0.27 -5.66
C VAL A 77 3.47 -1.23 -5.98
N ILE A 78 4.63 -1.87 -6.13
CA ILE A 78 4.70 -3.30 -6.45
C ILE A 78 4.10 -4.12 -5.31
N SER A 79 4.46 -3.82 -4.06
CA SER A 79 3.89 -4.50 -2.90
C SER A 79 2.37 -4.34 -2.82
N GLY A 80 1.84 -3.13 -3.06
CA GLY A 80 0.40 -2.88 -3.07
C GLY A 80 -0.33 -3.62 -4.20
N LEU A 81 0.28 -3.73 -5.38
CA LEU A 81 -0.27 -4.51 -6.50
C LEU A 81 -0.30 -6.00 -6.19
N VAL A 82 0.78 -6.54 -5.62
CA VAL A 82 0.84 -7.95 -5.19
C VAL A 82 -0.18 -8.21 -4.09
N TYR A 83 -0.30 -7.31 -3.10
CA TYR A 83 -1.32 -7.39 -2.06
C TYR A 83 -2.73 -7.43 -2.65
N THR A 84 -3.04 -6.50 -3.54
CA THR A 84 -4.35 -6.41 -4.20
C THR A 84 -4.64 -7.69 -4.98
N ALA A 85 -3.71 -8.15 -5.81
CA ALA A 85 -3.86 -9.38 -6.60
C ALA A 85 -4.05 -10.61 -5.70
N ALA A 86 -3.28 -10.71 -4.61
CA ALA A 86 -3.41 -11.81 -3.66
C ALA A 86 -4.81 -11.86 -3.05
N PHE A 87 -5.37 -10.72 -2.61
CA PHE A 87 -6.70 -10.67 -2.01
C PHE A 87 -7.87 -10.78 -3.02
N LEU A 88 -7.63 -10.49 -4.30
CA LEU A 88 -8.64 -10.71 -5.34
C LEU A 88 -8.73 -12.19 -5.76
N PHE A 89 -7.58 -12.85 -5.92
CA PHE A 89 -7.51 -14.14 -6.61
C PHE A 89 -7.14 -15.33 -5.72
N ALA A 90 -6.44 -15.13 -4.60
CA ALA A 90 -5.99 -16.23 -3.76
C ALA A 90 -6.95 -16.52 -2.58
N PRO A 91 -6.91 -17.74 -2.02
CA PRO A 91 -7.58 -18.04 -0.76
C PRO A 91 -7.09 -17.11 0.36
N ILE A 92 -7.97 -16.69 1.27
CA ILE A 92 -7.66 -15.67 2.28
C ILE A 92 -6.40 -16.00 3.10
N ALA A 93 -6.23 -17.25 3.54
CA ALA A 93 -5.06 -17.64 4.33
C ALA A 93 -3.75 -17.40 3.58
N THR A 94 -3.71 -17.76 2.29
CA THR A 94 -2.55 -17.53 1.42
C THR A 94 -2.40 -16.06 1.08
N ALA A 95 -3.50 -15.34 0.87
CA ALA A 95 -3.52 -13.92 0.57
C ALA A 95 -2.91 -13.08 1.69
N VAL A 96 -3.20 -13.42 2.96
CA VAL A 96 -2.59 -12.76 4.12
C VAL A 96 -1.07 -12.95 4.12
N MET A 97 -0.58 -14.16 3.89
CA MET A 97 0.86 -14.44 3.86
C MET A 97 1.56 -13.71 2.71
N ILE A 98 1.02 -13.82 1.49
CA ILE A 98 1.61 -13.20 0.30
C ILE A 98 1.53 -11.68 0.37
N GLY A 99 0.35 -11.14 0.72
CA GLY A 99 0.13 -9.69 0.79
C GLY A 99 0.99 -9.03 1.85
N CYS A 100 0.91 -9.51 3.10
CA CYS A 100 1.72 -8.95 4.19
C CYS A 100 3.22 -9.14 3.92
N GLY A 101 3.62 -10.33 3.44
CA GLY A 101 4.99 -10.62 3.06
C GLY A 101 5.51 -9.65 1.98
N ALA A 102 4.71 -9.37 0.96
CA ALA A 102 5.07 -8.42 -0.10
C ALA A 102 5.26 -7.00 0.43
N VAL A 103 4.40 -6.53 1.33
CA VAL A 103 4.53 -5.20 1.96
C VAL A 103 5.79 -5.13 2.84
N ILE A 104 6.03 -6.15 3.68
CA ILE A 104 7.24 -6.23 4.51
C ILE A 104 8.50 -6.24 3.65
N ALA A 105 8.52 -7.02 2.56
CA ALA A 105 9.64 -7.05 1.62
C ALA A 105 9.87 -5.68 0.97
N GLY A 106 8.81 -4.97 0.56
CA GLY A 106 8.91 -3.61 0.01
C GLY A 106 9.52 -2.61 1.00
N ILE A 107 9.14 -2.70 2.28
CA ILE A 107 9.73 -1.90 3.36
C ILE A 107 11.22 -2.26 3.54
N ALA A 108 11.55 -3.56 3.61
CA ALA A 108 12.91 -4.03 3.79
C ALA A 108 13.84 -3.58 2.64
N VAL A 109 13.39 -3.66 1.39
CA VAL A 109 14.12 -3.17 0.21
C VAL A 109 14.39 -1.67 0.34
N THR A 110 13.37 -0.89 0.71
CA THR A 110 13.49 0.56 0.89
C THR A 110 14.52 0.89 1.97
N PHE A 111 14.42 0.22 3.12
CA PHE A 111 15.31 0.44 4.25
C PHE A 111 16.76 0.04 3.93
N GLY A 112 16.96 -1.12 3.31
CA GLY A 112 18.27 -1.59 2.86
C GLY A 112 18.92 -0.63 1.86
N TYR A 113 18.13 -0.08 0.92
CA TYR A 113 18.64 0.91 -0.03
C TYR A 113 19.06 2.22 0.66
N CYS A 114 18.27 2.71 1.61
CA CYS A 114 18.63 3.88 2.41
C CYS A 114 19.92 3.67 3.21
N LEU A 115 20.11 2.48 3.81
CA LEU A 115 21.34 2.14 4.52
C LEU A 115 22.56 2.07 3.58
N SER A 116 22.39 1.52 2.38
CA SER A 116 23.44 1.46 1.35
C SER A 116 23.86 2.86 0.87
N LEU A 117 22.91 3.78 0.71
CA LEU A 117 23.24 5.17 0.41
C LEU A 117 23.98 5.85 1.56
N ARG A 118 23.60 5.57 2.82
CA ARG A 118 24.26 6.10 4.01
C ARG A 118 25.69 5.57 4.16
N SER A 119 25.95 4.30 3.88
CA SER A 119 27.29 3.73 3.96
C SER A 119 28.22 4.32 2.89
N ARG A 120 27.72 4.49 1.66
CA ARG A 120 28.47 5.15 0.57
C ARG A 120 28.80 6.61 0.88
N ALA A 121 27.86 7.34 1.48
CA ALA A 121 28.08 8.73 1.87
C ALA A 121 29.09 8.88 3.02
N ARG A 122 29.28 7.85 3.85
CA ARG A 122 30.31 7.83 4.92
C ARG A 122 31.69 7.41 4.42
N ALA A 123 31.76 6.73 3.28
CA ALA A 123 33.01 6.22 2.70
C ALA A 123 33.66 7.19 1.71
N ALA A 124 32.96 8.26 1.32
CA ALA A 124 33.44 9.35 0.47
C ALA A 124 33.84 10.55 1.35
#